data_AF-A0A2S7WXL4-F1
#
_entry.id   AF-A0A2S7WXL4-F1
#
_cell.length_a   1.000
_cell.length_b   1.000
_cell.length_c   1.000
_cell.angle_alpha   90.00
_cell.angle_beta   90.00
_cell.angle_gamma   90.00
#
_symmetry.space_group_name_H-M   'P 1'
#
loop_
_entity.id
_entity.type
_entity.pdbx_description
1 polymer ?
#
loop_
_entity_poly.entity_id
_entity_poly.type
_entity_poly.pdbx_seq_one_letter_code
_entity_poly.pdbx_strand_id
1 'polypeptide(L)'
;MQYVPNLIFALALIAGIGFFVMNIRKISRNINLGKDVNRTDKKPERLKNMMKIALGQSKMVRRPLSGFLHIIVYVGFVIINIEVLEIIIDGLLGTHRIFLDFLGLGIYGFLIGTFEILAALVFAAVIIFWLRRNVSNIKRFLSKEMKGWPKNDGNIILYFEMVLMTLFLVMNATDPAFQEAGSGNIISQFIAPLFDGFSPEAVHTIERTSWWIHILGILVFLNYLYYSKHLHILLAFPNTYFANLNPKGQFTNLESVTNEVKLMMDPDADPYASPEEGAEETVPEKFGASDVADLSWVQLLNAYTCTECGRCTSACPANLTGKELSPRKIMMDTRDRLEEVGRNIDANKGVFVDDGKQLLNDYITPEELWACTSCNACVEECPVNIDPLSIIMDMRRYLVMEESAAPQELNMMMTNIENNGAPWQYNQQDRLNWANEE
;
A
#
# COMPACT_ATOMS: atom_id res chain seq x y z
N MET A 1 20.45 -35.13 -19.49
CA MET A 1 19.53 -35.42 -18.37
C MET A 1 19.93 -34.70 -17.08
N GLN A 2 21.24 -34.62 -16.74
CA GLN A 2 21.71 -33.98 -15.50
C GLN A 2 21.37 -32.49 -15.33
N TYR A 3 21.26 -31.73 -16.42
CA TYR A 3 20.92 -30.28 -16.38
C TYR A 3 19.45 -29.96 -16.66
N VAL A 4 18.60 -30.98 -16.84
CA VAL A 4 17.17 -30.76 -17.16
C VAL A 4 16.45 -30.01 -16.02
N PRO A 5 16.64 -30.37 -14.73
CA PRO A 5 16.03 -29.63 -13.62
C PRO A 5 16.48 -28.15 -13.57
N ASN A 6 17.77 -27.89 -13.78
CA ASN A 6 18.34 -26.54 -13.82
C ASN A 6 17.75 -25.69 -14.95
N LEU A 7 17.61 -26.26 -16.14
CA LEU A 7 17.00 -25.58 -17.28
C LEU A 7 15.52 -25.26 -17.02
N ILE A 8 14.77 -26.21 -16.46
CA ILE A 8 13.37 -25.99 -16.06
C ILE A 8 13.29 -24.87 -15.00
N PHE A 9 14.18 -24.91 -14.01
CA PHE A 9 14.25 -23.89 -12.96
C PHE A 9 14.54 -22.49 -13.54
N ALA A 10 15.55 -22.38 -14.42
CA ALA A 10 15.92 -21.13 -15.06
C ALA A 10 14.76 -20.56 -15.91
N LEU A 11 14.05 -21.40 -16.66
CA LEU A 11 12.87 -20.98 -17.42
C LEU A 11 11.75 -20.49 -16.51
N ALA A 12 11.46 -21.20 -15.40
CA ALA A 12 10.47 -20.78 -14.42
C ALA A 12 10.84 -19.44 -13.77
N LEU A 13 12.12 -19.23 -13.43
CA LEU A 13 12.63 -18.00 -12.85
C LEU A 13 12.49 -16.81 -13.83
N ILE A 14 12.92 -16.99 -15.09
CA ILE A 14 12.80 -15.95 -16.13
C ILE A 14 11.33 -15.62 -16.39
N ALA A 15 10.46 -16.62 -16.51
CA ALA A 15 9.03 -16.40 -16.72
C ALA A 15 8.38 -15.69 -15.53
N GLY A 16 8.67 -16.14 -14.30
CA GLY A 16 8.13 -15.57 -13.06
C GLY A 16 8.57 -14.13 -12.83
N ILE A 17 9.87 -13.83 -12.97
CA ILE A 17 10.40 -12.46 -12.82
C ILE A 17 9.95 -11.58 -13.99
N GLY A 18 9.94 -12.11 -15.22
CA GLY A 18 9.48 -11.38 -16.40
C GLY A 18 8.04 -10.91 -16.26
N PHE A 19 7.14 -11.80 -15.84
CA PHE A 19 5.73 -11.47 -15.59
C PHE A 19 5.59 -10.44 -14.47
N PHE A 20 6.37 -10.58 -13.40
CA PHE A 20 6.37 -9.62 -12.29
C PHE A 20 6.80 -8.21 -12.74
N VAL A 21 7.88 -8.10 -13.52
CA VAL A 21 8.36 -6.82 -14.05
C VAL A 21 7.32 -6.17 -14.99
N MET A 22 6.65 -6.96 -15.83
CA MET A 22 5.57 -6.46 -16.70
C MET A 22 4.43 -5.86 -15.87
N ASN A 23 4.00 -6.55 -14.81
CA ASN A 23 2.96 -6.11 -13.91
C ASN A 23 3.36 -4.82 -13.14
N ILE A 24 4.58 -4.74 -12.62
CA ILE A 24 5.07 -3.54 -11.94
C ILE A 24 5.12 -2.33 -12.90
N ARG A 25 5.48 -2.54 -14.17
CA ARG A 25 5.43 -1.47 -15.18
C ARG A 25 4.01 -0.93 -15.39
N LYS A 26 2.98 -1.79 -15.32
CA LYS A 26 1.57 -1.36 -15.39
C LYS A 26 1.18 -0.50 -14.19
N ILE A 27 1.54 -0.91 -12.97
CA ILE A 27 1.32 -0.09 -11.77
C ILE A 27 2.02 1.27 -11.91
N SER A 28 3.30 1.27 -12.31
CA SER A 28 4.05 2.51 -12.48
C SER A 28 3.41 3.43 -13.52
N ARG A 29 2.96 2.88 -14.66
CA ARG A 29 2.21 3.65 -15.67
C ARG A 29 0.94 4.24 -15.06
N ASN A 30 0.15 3.43 -14.38
CA ASN A 30 -1.12 3.86 -13.81
C ASN A 30 -0.91 4.96 -12.75
N ILE A 31 0.09 4.82 -11.88
CA ILE A 31 0.47 5.87 -10.91
C ILE A 31 0.84 7.18 -11.62
N ASN A 32 1.56 7.08 -12.74
CA ASN A 32 1.98 8.23 -13.54
C ASN A 32 0.88 8.81 -14.45
N LEU A 33 -0.36 8.30 -14.40
CA LEU A 33 -1.51 8.97 -15.03
C LEU A 33 -1.96 10.21 -14.24
N GLY A 34 -1.59 10.28 -12.96
CA GLY A 34 -1.96 11.39 -12.10
C GLY A 34 -1.16 12.64 -12.40
N LYS A 35 -1.73 13.79 -12.03
CA LYS A 35 -1.10 15.11 -12.18
C LYS A 35 0.23 15.21 -11.46
N ASP A 36 1.12 16.01 -12.02
CA ASP A 36 2.41 16.27 -11.42
C ASP A 36 2.28 17.05 -10.10
N VAL A 37 3.03 16.62 -9.10
CA VAL A 37 3.17 17.31 -7.81
C VAL A 37 4.61 17.25 -7.36
N ASN A 38 5.13 18.38 -6.87
CA ASN A 38 6.50 18.42 -6.37
C ASN A 38 6.60 17.74 -4.99
N ARG A 39 7.35 16.63 -4.96
CA ARG A 39 7.75 15.91 -3.73
C ARG A 39 9.24 15.58 -3.72
N THR A 40 10.03 16.40 -4.41
CA THR A 40 11.49 16.26 -4.49
C THR A 40 12.25 17.21 -3.57
N ASP A 41 11.51 18.05 -2.83
CA ASP A 41 11.99 18.92 -1.76
C ASP A 41 12.45 18.12 -0.54
N LYS A 42 13.25 18.73 0.34
CA LYS A 42 13.60 18.19 1.68
C LYS A 42 14.06 16.72 1.66
N LYS A 43 14.95 16.38 0.73
CA LYS A 43 15.43 14.99 0.51
C LYS A 43 15.95 14.31 1.79
N PRO A 44 16.75 14.96 2.66
CA PRO A 44 17.20 14.35 3.91
C PRO A 44 16.05 13.99 4.86
N GLU A 45 15.06 14.87 5.00
CA GLU A 45 13.89 14.66 5.85
C GLU A 45 13.00 13.53 5.32
N ARG A 46 12.84 13.45 3.99
CA ARG A 46 12.11 12.36 3.32
C ARG A 46 12.77 11.00 3.52
N LEU A 47 14.09 10.94 3.33
CA LEU A 47 14.86 9.72 3.59
C LEU A 47 14.74 9.32 5.06
N LYS A 48 14.90 10.26 5.99
CA LYS A 48 14.72 10.01 7.43
C LYS A 48 13.31 9.49 7.75
N ASN A 49 12.28 10.05 7.12
CA ASN A 49 10.90 9.60 7.29
C ASN A 49 10.69 8.17 6.78
N MET A 50 11.18 7.85 5.57
CA MET A 50 11.14 6.50 5.00
C MET A 50 11.88 5.50 5.90
N MET A 51 13.13 5.79 6.30
CA MET A 51 13.92 4.91 7.16
C MET A 51 13.24 4.66 8.51
N LYS A 52 12.67 5.70 9.13
CA LYS A 52 11.98 5.59 10.41
C LYS A 52 10.72 4.72 10.34
N ILE A 53 10.00 4.75 9.22
CA ILE A 53 8.69 4.09 9.09
C ILE A 53 8.82 2.73 8.40
N ALA A 54 9.42 2.68 7.20
CA ALA A 54 9.54 1.46 6.42
C ALA A 54 10.50 0.45 7.07
N LEU A 55 11.70 0.89 7.46
CA LEU A 55 12.67 0.01 8.14
C LEU A 55 12.46 -0.02 9.66
N GLY A 56 12.25 1.14 10.27
CA GLY A 56 12.11 1.27 11.73
C GLY A 56 10.74 0.87 12.29
N GLN A 57 9.74 0.60 11.45
CA GLN A 57 8.40 0.11 11.83
C GLN A 57 7.69 0.98 12.90
N SER A 58 8.06 2.27 13.03
CA SER A 58 7.72 3.11 14.19
C SER A 58 6.20 3.33 14.38
N LYS A 59 5.43 3.30 13.29
CA LYS A 59 3.97 3.44 13.35
C LYS A 59 3.23 2.12 13.59
N MET A 60 3.84 1.00 13.25
CA MET A 60 3.22 -0.32 13.38
C MET A 60 3.10 -0.72 14.86
N VAL A 61 4.14 -0.43 15.64
CA VAL A 61 4.22 -0.71 17.09
C VAL A 61 3.25 0.09 17.97
N ARG A 62 2.56 1.11 17.44
CA ARG A 62 1.47 1.82 18.16
C ARG A 62 0.34 0.89 18.63
N ARG A 63 0.21 -0.30 18.03
CA ARG A 63 -0.67 -1.38 18.50
C ARG A 63 0.23 -2.54 18.94
N PRO A 64 0.53 -2.70 20.24
CA PRO A 64 1.67 -3.51 20.70
C PRO A 64 1.63 -4.96 20.24
N LEU A 65 0.49 -5.65 20.40
CA LEU A 65 0.35 -7.05 19.98
C LEU A 65 0.54 -7.22 18.47
N SER A 66 -0.17 -6.43 17.66
CA SER A 66 -0.09 -6.53 16.20
C SER A 66 1.26 -6.08 15.67
N GLY A 67 1.89 -5.10 16.33
CA GLY A 67 3.20 -4.59 15.98
C GLY A 67 4.31 -5.59 16.27
N PHE A 68 4.26 -6.25 17.43
CA PHE A 68 5.21 -7.29 17.80
C PHE A 68 5.17 -8.48 16.81
N LEU A 69 3.98 -9.01 16.53
CA LEU A 69 3.82 -10.10 15.56
C LEU A 69 4.28 -9.69 14.16
N HIS A 70 4.02 -8.44 13.74
CA HIS A 70 4.47 -7.95 12.44
C HIS A 70 5.99 -7.77 12.38
N ILE A 71 6.65 -7.39 13.48
CA ILE A 71 8.11 -7.31 13.53
C ILE A 71 8.73 -8.69 13.34
N ILE A 72 8.15 -9.74 13.96
CA ILE A 72 8.60 -11.12 13.74
C ILE A 72 8.52 -11.47 12.24
N VAL A 73 7.36 -11.21 11.61
CA VAL A 73 7.17 -11.48 10.18
C VAL A 73 8.14 -10.65 9.33
N TYR A 74 8.33 -9.37 9.65
CA TYR A 74 9.23 -8.48 8.93
C TYR A 74 10.70 -8.90 9.02
N VAL A 75 11.19 -9.20 10.23
CA VAL A 75 12.57 -9.66 10.45
C VAL A 75 12.78 -11.03 9.81
N GLY A 76 11.82 -11.95 9.98
CA GLY A 76 11.81 -13.24 9.31
C GLY A 76 11.91 -13.09 7.80
N PHE A 77 11.05 -12.27 7.20
CA PHE A 77 11.09 -12.00 5.76
C PHE A 77 12.45 -11.44 5.32
N VAL A 78 12.96 -10.38 5.94
CA VAL A 78 14.23 -9.76 5.52
C VAL A 78 15.41 -10.72 5.63
N ILE A 79 15.50 -11.49 6.72
CA ILE A 79 16.63 -12.37 6.99
C ILE A 79 16.55 -13.65 6.16
N ILE A 80 15.37 -14.28 6.03
CA ILE A 80 15.17 -15.52 5.26
C ILE A 80 15.37 -15.28 3.75
N ASN A 81 15.26 -14.04 3.24
CA ASN A 81 15.60 -13.77 1.84
C ASN A 81 17.08 -14.10 1.49
N ILE A 82 17.98 -14.12 2.47
CA ILE A 82 19.36 -14.60 2.27
C ILE A 82 19.37 -16.10 1.94
N GLU A 83 18.53 -16.89 2.59
CA GLU A 83 18.34 -18.32 2.28
C GLU A 83 17.68 -18.52 0.92
N VAL A 84 16.69 -17.69 0.57
CA VAL A 84 16.07 -17.74 -0.76
C VAL A 84 17.11 -17.50 -1.86
N LEU A 85 18.10 -16.64 -1.61
CA LEU A 85 19.23 -16.45 -2.51
C LEU A 85 20.06 -17.73 -2.66
N GLU A 86 20.36 -18.44 -1.56
CA GLU A 86 21.03 -19.76 -1.62
C GLU A 86 20.22 -20.75 -2.46
N ILE A 87 18.91 -20.89 -2.18
CA ILE A 87 18.00 -21.79 -2.91
C ILE A 87 17.99 -21.47 -4.41
N ILE A 88 17.98 -20.20 -4.80
CA ILE A 88 18.00 -19.81 -6.22
C ILE A 88 19.34 -20.18 -6.86
N ILE A 89 20.46 -19.95 -6.18
CA ILE A 89 21.79 -20.30 -6.71
C ILE A 89 21.92 -21.81 -6.86
N ASP A 90 21.50 -22.58 -5.85
CA ASP A 90 21.48 -24.03 -5.88
C ASP A 90 20.62 -24.58 -7.02
N GLY A 91 19.44 -23.99 -7.24
CA GLY A 91 18.56 -24.35 -8.36
C GLY A 91 19.18 -24.08 -9.73
N LEU A 92 19.95 -22.99 -9.88
CA LEU A 92 20.60 -22.63 -11.13
C LEU A 92 21.84 -23.48 -11.40
N LEU A 93 22.71 -23.66 -10.40
CA LEU A 93 24.00 -24.32 -10.53
C LEU A 93 23.94 -25.84 -10.30
N GLY A 94 22.86 -26.35 -9.71
CA GLY A 94 22.72 -27.76 -9.35
C GLY A 94 23.56 -28.14 -8.14
N THR A 95 23.87 -27.16 -7.30
CA THR A 95 24.58 -27.32 -6.04
C THR A 95 23.61 -27.60 -4.90
N HIS A 96 24.14 -27.95 -3.74
CA HIS A 96 23.37 -28.17 -2.53
C HIS A 96 24.05 -27.46 -1.36
N ARG A 97 23.40 -26.44 -0.80
CA ARG A 97 23.91 -25.62 0.30
C ARG A 97 25.26 -24.98 -0.02
N ILE A 98 25.34 -24.28 -1.16
CA ILE A 98 26.60 -23.69 -1.66
C ILE A 98 27.31 -22.77 -0.64
N PHE A 99 26.58 -22.12 0.27
CA PHE A 99 27.19 -21.27 1.30
C PHE A 99 27.87 -22.06 2.41
N LEU A 100 27.60 -23.36 2.55
CA LEU A 100 28.28 -24.21 3.53
C LEU A 100 29.78 -24.27 3.29
N ASP A 101 30.20 -24.50 2.04
CA ASP A 101 31.62 -24.57 1.66
C ASP A 101 32.35 -23.23 1.86
N PHE A 102 31.62 -22.12 1.69
CA PHE A 102 32.18 -20.77 1.79
C PHE A 102 32.26 -20.25 3.23
N LEU A 103 31.23 -20.49 4.05
CA LEU A 103 31.12 -19.97 5.42
C LEU A 103 31.69 -20.93 6.46
N GLY A 104 31.80 -22.22 6.12
CA GLY A 104 32.15 -23.28 7.05
C GLY A 104 31.01 -23.65 8.00
N LEU A 105 31.09 -24.86 8.56
CA LEU A 105 30.00 -25.48 9.32
C LEU A 105 29.48 -24.62 10.49
N GLY A 106 30.37 -23.95 11.23
CA GLY A 106 29.96 -23.17 12.41
C GLY A 106 29.13 -21.92 12.07
N ILE A 107 29.59 -21.11 11.12
CA ILE A 107 28.89 -19.88 10.72
C ILE A 107 27.62 -20.23 9.93
N TYR A 108 27.72 -21.21 9.02
CA TYR A 108 26.57 -21.71 8.28
C TYR A 108 25.49 -22.28 9.20
N GLY A 109 25.86 -23.12 10.16
CA GLY A 109 24.92 -23.68 11.14
C GLY A 109 24.24 -22.62 12.00
N PHE A 110 24.96 -21.57 12.42
CA PHE A 110 24.34 -20.42 13.11
C PHE A 110 23.33 -19.69 12.23
N LEU A 111 23.67 -19.47 10.95
CA LEU A 111 22.83 -18.78 9.98
C LEU A 111 21.55 -19.57 9.70
N ILE A 112 21.66 -20.85 9.33
CA ILE A 112 20.51 -21.72 9.08
C ILE A 112 19.68 -21.92 10.35
N GLY A 113 20.31 -22.11 11.51
CA GLY A 113 19.61 -22.20 12.79
C GLY A 113 18.79 -20.95 13.10
N THR A 114 19.31 -19.76 12.73
CA THR A 114 18.55 -18.51 12.82
C THR A 114 17.35 -18.53 11.86
N PHE A 115 17.52 -19.00 10.62
CA PHE A 115 16.42 -19.12 9.66
C PHE A 115 15.35 -20.09 10.12
N GLU A 116 15.72 -21.22 10.71
CA GLU A 116 14.76 -22.20 11.24
C GLU A 116 13.92 -21.62 12.39
N ILE A 117 14.56 -20.96 13.35
CA ILE A 117 13.88 -20.29 14.46
C ILE A 117 12.94 -19.22 13.91
N LEU A 118 13.41 -18.39 12.98
CA LEU A 118 12.58 -17.34 12.37
C LEU A 118 11.42 -17.94 11.58
N ALA A 119 11.61 -18.99 10.80
CA ALA A 119 10.55 -19.65 10.05
C ALA A 119 9.46 -20.20 10.99
N ALA A 120 9.84 -20.83 12.10
CA ALA A 120 8.90 -21.29 13.12
C ALA A 120 8.14 -20.13 13.80
N LEU A 121 8.84 -19.04 14.13
CA LEU A 121 8.22 -17.85 14.73
C LEU A 121 7.27 -17.15 13.74
N VAL A 122 7.64 -17.05 12.46
CA VAL A 122 6.79 -16.54 11.39
C VAL A 122 5.55 -17.41 11.27
N PHE A 123 5.71 -18.73 11.19
CA PHE A 123 4.59 -19.68 11.13
C PHE A 123 3.61 -19.51 12.30
N ALA A 124 4.11 -19.40 13.52
CA ALA A 124 3.28 -19.12 14.69
C ALA A 124 2.58 -17.74 14.60
N ALA A 125 3.31 -16.70 14.17
CA ALA A 125 2.76 -15.35 14.04
C ALA A 125 1.64 -15.26 13.00
N VAL A 126 1.78 -15.94 11.85
CA VAL A 126 0.75 -15.95 10.80
C VAL A 126 -0.48 -16.74 11.20
N ILE A 127 -0.33 -17.83 11.99
CA ILE A 127 -1.47 -18.53 12.61
C ILE A 127 -2.22 -17.58 13.54
N ILE A 128 -1.51 -16.84 14.40
CA ILE A 128 -2.14 -15.87 15.31
C ILE A 128 -2.85 -14.77 14.52
N PHE A 129 -2.26 -14.26 13.44
CA PHE A 129 -2.91 -13.30 12.56
C PHE A 129 -4.17 -13.87 11.89
N TRP A 130 -4.10 -15.12 11.43
CA TRP A 130 -5.22 -15.80 10.79
C TRP A 130 -6.38 -16.02 11.76
N LEU A 131 -6.09 -16.49 12.98
CA LEU A 131 -7.07 -16.65 14.05
C LEU A 131 -7.67 -15.29 14.45
N ARG A 132 -6.83 -14.28 14.65
CA ARG A 132 -7.28 -12.93 15.00
C ARG A 132 -8.20 -12.33 13.94
N ARG A 133 -7.94 -12.62 12.66
CA ARG A 133 -8.72 -12.12 11.53
C ARG A 133 -10.07 -12.82 11.40
N ASN A 134 -10.10 -14.14 11.58
CA ASN A 134 -11.28 -14.96 11.28
C ASN A 134 -12.14 -15.29 12.51
N VAL A 135 -11.57 -15.27 13.72
CA VAL A 135 -12.25 -15.67 14.97
C VAL A 135 -12.57 -14.48 15.86
N SER A 136 -11.68 -13.49 16.00
CA SER A 136 -11.84 -12.41 17.00
C SER A 136 -12.88 -11.32 16.66
N ASN A 137 -13.66 -11.46 15.59
CA ASN A 137 -14.79 -10.58 15.22
C ASN A 137 -14.50 -9.06 15.35
N ILE A 138 -13.36 -8.62 14.81
CA ILE A 138 -12.93 -7.23 14.92
C ILE A 138 -13.79 -6.35 14.01
N LYS A 139 -14.50 -5.36 14.57
CA LYS A 139 -15.44 -4.46 13.86
C LYS A 139 -14.94 -3.95 12.50
N ARG A 140 -13.71 -3.43 12.41
CA ARG A 140 -13.14 -2.90 11.15
C ARG A 140 -12.92 -3.94 10.04
N PHE A 141 -12.96 -5.23 10.37
CA PHE A 141 -12.89 -6.34 9.40
C PHE A 141 -14.28 -6.91 9.06
N LEU A 142 -15.34 -6.45 9.71
CA LEU A 142 -16.73 -6.84 9.48
C LEU A 142 -17.53 -5.76 8.72
N SER A 143 -16.88 -4.66 8.36
CA SER A 143 -17.52 -3.53 7.67
C SER A 143 -17.91 -3.89 6.23
N LYS A 144 -18.84 -3.11 5.63
CA LYS A 144 -19.47 -3.40 4.33
C LYS A 144 -18.42 -3.58 3.22
N GLU A 145 -17.40 -2.74 3.19
CA GLU A 145 -16.33 -2.73 2.18
C GLU A 145 -15.35 -3.90 2.29
N MET A 146 -15.39 -4.67 3.39
CA MET A 146 -14.53 -5.85 3.56
C MET A 146 -15.17 -7.14 3.04
N LYS A 147 -16.40 -7.11 2.52
CA LYS A 147 -17.06 -8.30 1.97
C LYS A 147 -16.41 -8.72 0.64
N GLY A 148 -16.31 -10.03 0.40
CA GLY A 148 -15.77 -10.58 -0.85
C GLY A 148 -14.24 -10.59 -0.91
N TRP A 149 -13.67 -10.06 -2.01
CA TRP A 149 -12.24 -10.11 -2.33
C TRP A 149 -11.33 -9.56 -1.22
N PRO A 150 -11.56 -8.36 -0.64
CA PRO A 150 -10.70 -7.80 0.41
C PRO A 150 -10.55 -8.70 1.65
N LYS A 151 -11.58 -9.49 2.00
CA LYS A 151 -11.49 -10.46 3.09
C LYS A 151 -10.62 -11.65 2.67
N ASN A 152 -10.93 -12.24 1.52
CA ASN A 152 -10.28 -13.44 1.00
C ASN A 152 -8.80 -13.21 0.72
N ASP A 153 -8.43 -12.08 0.13
CA ASP A 153 -7.04 -11.74 -0.18
C ASP A 153 -6.13 -11.85 1.05
N GLY A 154 -6.56 -11.27 2.18
CA GLY A 154 -5.78 -11.37 3.43
C GLY A 154 -5.68 -12.79 3.99
N ASN A 155 -6.65 -13.67 3.72
CA ASN A 155 -6.60 -15.07 4.13
C ASN A 155 -5.70 -15.90 3.19
N ILE A 156 -5.73 -15.61 1.89
CA ILE A 156 -4.89 -16.24 0.88
C ILE A 156 -3.41 -15.97 1.20
N ILE A 157 -3.06 -14.72 1.49
CA ILE A 157 -1.69 -14.33 1.89
C ILE A 157 -1.21 -15.15 3.09
N LEU A 158 -1.99 -15.16 4.17
CA LEU A 158 -1.62 -15.89 5.39
C LEU A 158 -1.51 -17.40 5.14
N TYR A 159 -2.35 -17.95 4.26
CA TYR A 159 -2.27 -19.35 3.85
C TYR A 159 -0.99 -19.65 3.05
N PHE A 160 -0.64 -18.80 2.08
CA PHE A 160 0.63 -18.92 1.35
C PHE A 160 1.83 -18.90 2.31
N GLU A 161 1.86 -17.94 3.25
CA GLU A 161 2.94 -17.84 4.24
C GLU A 161 3.03 -19.11 5.11
N MET A 162 1.89 -19.63 5.58
CA MET A 162 1.86 -20.89 6.35
C MET A 162 2.41 -22.08 5.56
N VAL A 163 1.98 -22.23 4.30
CA VAL A 163 2.42 -23.32 3.42
C VAL A 163 3.92 -23.20 3.11
N LEU A 164 4.41 -22.00 2.77
CA LEU A 164 5.82 -21.79 2.46
C LEU A 164 6.72 -22.06 3.66
N MET A 165 6.38 -21.57 4.86
CA MET A 165 7.17 -21.87 6.06
C MET A 165 7.15 -23.37 6.41
N THR A 166 6.03 -24.05 6.17
CA THR A 166 5.94 -25.51 6.37
C THR A 166 6.83 -26.25 5.40
N LEU A 167 6.77 -25.93 4.10
CA LEU A 167 7.60 -26.55 3.07
C LEU A 167 9.09 -26.32 3.33
N PHE A 168 9.47 -25.12 3.78
CA PHE A 168 10.83 -24.79 4.17
C PHE A 168 11.33 -25.69 5.32
N LEU A 169 10.55 -25.82 6.40
CA LEU A 169 10.92 -26.66 7.53
C LEU A 169 10.91 -28.15 7.21
N VAL A 170 9.97 -28.62 6.37
CA VAL A 170 9.90 -30.02 5.91
C VAL A 170 11.09 -30.34 5.00
N MET A 171 11.46 -29.44 4.09
CA MET A 171 12.64 -29.59 3.23
C MET A 171 13.89 -29.79 4.07
N ASN A 172 14.12 -28.96 5.10
CA ASN A 172 15.24 -29.14 6.01
C ASN A 172 15.14 -30.43 6.84
N ALA A 173 13.95 -30.79 7.33
CA ALA A 173 13.74 -32.00 8.11
C ALA A 173 13.98 -33.29 7.32
N THR A 174 13.83 -33.23 5.99
CA THR A 174 13.98 -34.36 5.07
C THR A 174 15.30 -34.33 4.30
N ASP A 175 16.24 -33.47 4.68
CA ASP A 175 17.62 -33.43 4.18
C ASP A 175 18.54 -34.23 5.13
N PRO A 176 18.87 -35.51 4.83
CA PRO A 176 19.61 -36.36 5.76
C PRO A 176 21.02 -35.85 6.05
N ALA A 177 21.69 -35.29 5.04
CA ALA A 177 23.04 -34.75 5.20
C ALA A 177 23.05 -33.56 6.16
N PHE A 178 22.03 -32.70 6.10
CA PHE A 178 21.86 -31.60 7.04
C PHE A 178 21.50 -32.08 8.45
N GLN A 179 20.62 -33.08 8.59
CA GLN A 179 20.26 -33.62 9.90
C GLN A 179 21.44 -34.34 10.57
N GLU A 180 22.24 -35.09 9.82
CA GLU A 180 23.45 -35.77 10.32
C GLU A 180 24.55 -34.79 10.72
N ALA A 181 24.69 -33.65 10.02
CA ALA A 181 25.66 -32.62 10.35
C ALA A 181 25.40 -31.98 11.72
N GLY A 182 24.16 -32.02 12.23
CA GLY A 182 23.79 -31.58 13.58
C GLY A 182 24.09 -30.11 13.87
N SER A 183 24.15 -29.27 12.83
CA SER A 183 24.52 -27.86 12.92
C SER A 183 23.49 -26.99 12.22
N GLY A 184 22.67 -26.30 13.02
CA GLY A 184 21.63 -25.40 12.53
C GLY A 184 20.23 -26.02 12.38
N ASN A 185 20.08 -27.34 12.54
CA ASN A 185 18.78 -28.05 12.52
C ASN A 185 17.99 -27.89 13.83
N ILE A 186 17.92 -26.66 14.36
CA ILE A 186 17.33 -26.35 15.67
C ILE A 186 15.84 -26.72 15.75
N ILE A 187 15.09 -26.50 14.66
CA ILE A 187 13.65 -26.78 14.60
C ILE A 187 13.38 -28.05 13.80
N SER A 188 14.03 -28.23 12.65
CA SER A 188 13.75 -29.35 11.76
C SER A 188 14.09 -30.71 12.39
N GLN A 189 15.02 -30.77 13.35
CA GLN A 189 15.29 -32.01 14.11
C GLN A 189 14.07 -32.56 14.86
N PHE A 190 13.09 -31.71 15.22
CA PHE A 190 11.85 -32.15 15.87
C PHE A 190 10.78 -32.60 14.88
N ILE A 191 10.95 -32.26 13.60
CA ILE A 191 10.06 -32.62 12.50
C ILE A 191 10.58 -33.89 11.82
N ALA A 192 11.91 -34.08 11.73
CA ALA A 192 12.56 -35.22 11.09
C ALA A 192 12.01 -36.60 11.56
N PRO A 193 11.72 -36.84 12.86
CA PRO A 193 11.18 -38.11 13.32
C PRO A 193 9.81 -38.48 12.74
N LEU A 194 9.05 -37.52 12.18
CA LEU A 194 7.78 -37.81 11.49
C LEU A 194 7.98 -38.63 10.21
N PHE A 195 9.21 -38.69 9.71
CA PHE A 195 9.59 -39.44 8.53
C PHE A 195 10.39 -40.71 8.87
N ASP A 196 10.49 -41.07 10.15
CA ASP A 196 11.13 -42.32 10.57
C ASP A 196 10.38 -43.53 9.98
N GLY A 197 11.15 -44.47 9.41
CA GLY A 197 10.60 -45.66 8.74
C GLY A 197 10.24 -45.46 7.27
N PHE A 198 10.40 -44.26 6.71
CA PHE A 198 10.34 -44.04 5.27
C PHE A 198 11.63 -44.57 4.62
N SER A 199 11.54 -45.01 3.35
CA SER A 199 12.75 -45.40 2.61
C SER A 199 13.59 -44.15 2.27
N PRO A 200 14.92 -44.27 2.10
CA PRO A 200 15.76 -43.15 1.69
C PRO A 200 15.27 -42.43 0.42
N GLU A 201 14.73 -43.20 -0.53
CA GLU A 201 14.16 -42.68 -1.77
C GLU A 201 12.90 -41.86 -1.52
N ALA A 202 12.05 -42.29 -0.58
CA ALA A 202 10.85 -41.55 -0.20
C ALA A 202 11.20 -40.23 0.49
N VAL A 203 12.16 -40.23 1.42
CA VAL A 203 12.64 -39.02 2.10
C VAL A 203 13.23 -38.03 1.10
N HIS A 204 14.09 -38.49 0.19
CA HIS A 204 14.66 -37.65 -0.86
C HIS A 204 13.57 -37.08 -1.80
N THR A 205 12.54 -37.86 -2.12
CA THR A 205 11.42 -37.40 -2.95
C THR A 205 10.62 -36.30 -2.25
N ILE A 206 10.37 -36.43 -0.94
CA ILE A 206 9.67 -35.42 -0.13
C ILE A 206 10.49 -34.14 -0.06
N GLU A 207 11.79 -34.26 0.17
CA GLU A 207 12.72 -33.12 0.24
C GLU A 207 12.71 -32.35 -1.09
N ARG A 208 12.95 -33.03 -2.22
CA ARG A 208 12.94 -32.40 -3.55
C ARG A 208 11.58 -31.80 -3.91
N THR A 209 10.49 -32.47 -3.54
CA THR A 209 9.13 -31.97 -3.79
C THR A 209 8.87 -30.72 -2.96
N SER A 210 9.26 -30.72 -1.69
CA SER A 210 9.14 -29.56 -0.80
C SER A 210 9.94 -28.37 -1.33
N TRP A 211 11.18 -28.62 -1.78
CA TRP A 211 12.04 -27.61 -2.41
C TRP A 211 11.37 -26.99 -3.65
N TRP A 212 10.88 -27.82 -4.58
CA TRP A 212 10.24 -27.36 -5.81
C TRP A 212 8.95 -26.58 -5.56
N ILE A 213 8.06 -27.11 -4.72
CA ILE A 213 6.80 -26.43 -4.39
C ILE A 213 7.09 -25.12 -3.64
N HIS A 214 8.10 -25.10 -2.77
CA HIS A 214 8.50 -23.88 -2.06
C HIS A 214 8.95 -22.79 -3.03
N ILE A 215 9.93 -23.07 -3.88
CA ILE A 215 10.50 -22.03 -4.77
C ILE A 215 9.53 -21.60 -5.86
N LEU A 216 8.78 -22.53 -6.45
CA LEU A 216 7.70 -22.19 -7.39
C LEU A 216 6.56 -21.44 -6.69
N GLY A 217 6.26 -21.81 -5.44
CA GLY A 217 5.32 -21.11 -4.58
C GLY A 217 5.73 -19.66 -4.30
N ILE A 218 7.02 -19.40 -4.07
CA ILE A 218 7.58 -18.04 -3.95
C ILE A 218 7.37 -17.27 -5.27
N LEU A 219 7.66 -17.87 -6.43
CA LEU A 219 7.48 -17.20 -7.72
C LEU A 219 6.01 -16.90 -8.03
N VAL A 220 5.10 -17.79 -7.65
CA VAL A 220 3.65 -17.57 -7.75
C VAL A 220 3.24 -16.43 -6.80
N PHE A 221 3.69 -16.46 -5.55
CA PHE A 221 3.37 -15.43 -4.56
C PHE A 221 3.92 -14.05 -4.96
N LEU A 222 5.12 -13.99 -5.53
CA LEU A 222 5.73 -12.78 -6.10
C LEU A 222 4.80 -12.13 -7.13
N ASN A 223 4.19 -12.93 -8.01
CA ASN A 223 3.27 -12.44 -9.03
C ASN A 223 1.86 -12.16 -8.49
N TYR A 224 1.47 -12.84 -7.41
CA TYR A 224 0.26 -12.53 -6.67
C TYR A 224 0.31 -11.15 -6.00
N LEU A 225 1.51 -10.64 -5.65
CA LEU A 225 1.68 -9.33 -5.03
C LEU A 225 0.91 -8.24 -5.78
N TYR A 226 0.99 -8.23 -7.12
CA TYR A 226 0.33 -7.23 -7.98
C TYR A 226 -1.17 -7.10 -7.73
N TYR A 227 -1.87 -8.20 -7.44
CA TYR A 227 -3.33 -8.24 -7.27
C TYR A 227 -3.78 -8.17 -5.80
N SER A 228 -2.84 -8.00 -4.88
CA SER A 228 -3.06 -8.21 -3.45
C SER A 228 -2.69 -6.99 -2.62
N LYS A 229 -3.24 -6.91 -1.41
CA LYS A 229 -2.80 -5.93 -0.41
C LYS A 229 -1.35 -6.15 0.06
N HIS A 230 -0.73 -7.29 -0.27
CA HIS A 230 0.66 -7.56 0.07
C HIS A 230 1.63 -6.72 -0.78
N LEU A 231 1.18 -6.09 -1.87
CA LEU A 231 1.95 -5.11 -2.66
C LEU A 231 2.61 -4.02 -1.82
N HIS A 232 2.07 -3.74 -0.64
CA HIS A 232 2.62 -2.77 0.31
C HIS A 232 4.08 -3.05 0.69
N ILE A 233 4.57 -4.30 0.64
CA ILE A 233 5.99 -4.59 0.94
C ILE A 233 6.93 -3.89 -0.04
N LEU A 234 6.47 -3.59 -1.25
CA LEU A 234 7.23 -2.86 -2.26
C LEU A 234 6.93 -1.36 -2.18
N LEU A 235 5.66 -0.99 -2.20
CA LEU A 235 5.26 0.42 -2.36
C LEU A 235 5.31 1.23 -1.06
N ALA A 236 5.40 0.60 0.12
CA ALA A 236 5.56 1.33 1.37
C ALA A 236 6.85 2.18 1.41
N PHE A 237 7.92 1.73 0.75
CA PHE A 237 9.18 2.47 0.66
C PHE A 237 9.02 3.80 -0.12
N PRO A 238 8.65 3.80 -1.41
CA PRO A 238 8.43 5.05 -2.15
C PRO A 238 7.31 5.89 -1.53
N ASN A 239 6.22 5.28 -1.06
CA ASN A 239 5.11 6.03 -0.47
C ASN A 239 5.54 6.80 0.80
N THR A 240 6.29 6.15 1.70
CA THR A 240 6.77 6.83 2.91
C THR A 240 7.86 7.86 2.62
N TYR A 241 8.62 7.72 1.53
CA TYR A 241 9.56 8.76 1.07
C TYR A 241 8.82 9.99 0.53
N PHE A 242 7.81 9.79 -0.33
CA PHE A 242 7.04 10.87 -0.96
C PHE A 242 5.87 11.41 -0.13
N ALA A 243 5.70 10.90 1.09
CA ALA A 243 4.68 11.37 2.04
C ALA A 243 4.70 12.89 2.25
N ASN A 244 3.54 13.44 2.61
CA ASN A 244 3.41 14.85 2.93
C ASN A 244 4.13 15.18 4.24
N LEU A 245 5.14 16.07 4.18
CA LEU A 245 5.93 16.49 5.34
C LEU A 245 5.42 17.79 5.98
N ASN A 246 4.42 18.43 5.37
CA ASN A 246 3.80 19.63 5.92
C ASN A 246 2.99 19.31 7.18
N PRO A 247 2.76 20.32 8.05
CA PRO A 247 1.83 20.19 9.17
C PRO A 247 0.52 19.50 8.79
N LYS A 248 0.09 18.56 9.63
CA LYS A 248 -1.16 17.84 9.44
C LYS A 248 -2.34 18.81 9.45
N GLY A 249 -3.26 18.63 8.51
CA GLY A 249 -4.39 19.54 8.32
C GLY A 249 -4.08 20.80 7.52
N GLN A 250 -2.82 21.06 7.15
CA GLN A 250 -2.52 22.14 6.20
C GLN A 250 -3.01 21.77 4.81
N PHE A 251 -3.92 22.57 4.27
CA PHE A 251 -4.41 22.43 2.90
C PHE A 251 -3.52 23.19 1.91
N THR A 252 -3.55 22.73 0.66
CA THR A 252 -2.96 23.44 -0.48
C THR A 252 -3.96 24.45 -1.02
N ASN A 253 -3.44 25.58 -1.48
CA ASN A 253 -4.19 26.51 -2.30
C ASN A 253 -3.99 26.13 -3.77
N LEU A 254 -4.99 26.41 -4.60
CA LEU A 254 -4.82 26.31 -6.05
C LEU A 254 -3.93 27.46 -6.52
N GLU A 255 -2.88 27.12 -7.26
CA GLU A 255 -1.95 28.12 -7.78
C GLU A 255 -2.62 29.04 -8.79
N SER A 256 -3.47 28.50 -9.68
CA SER A 256 -4.28 29.27 -10.62
C SER A 256 -5.12 30.34 -9.93
N VAL A 257 -5.90 29.95 -8.91
CA VAL A 257 -6.73 30.89 -8.13
C VAL A 257 -5.85 31.86 -7.35
N THR A 258 -4.72 31.41 -6.81
CA THR A 258 -3.80 32.29 -6.07
C THR A 258 -3.21 33.37 -6.98
N ASN A 259 -2.86 33.03 -8.21
CA ASN A 259 -2.33 33.96 -9.19
C ASN A 259 -3.39 34.96 -9.64
N GLU A 260 -4.62 34.49 -9.90
CA GLU A 260 -5.76 35.35 -10.22
C GLU A 260 -6.06 36.36 -9.11
N VAL A 261 -6.14 35.88 -7.86
CA VAL A 261 -6.38 36.76 -6.70
C VAL A 261 -5.24 37.77 -6.52
N LYS A 262 -3.98 37.36 -6.72
CA LYS A 262 -2.84 38.30 -6.66
C LYS A 262 -2.93 39.37 -7.74
N LEU A 263 -3.34 38.99 -8.96
CA LEU A 263 -3.55 39.93 -10.05
C LEU A 263 -4.66 40.93 -9.73
N MET A 264 -5.79 40.46 -9.16
CA MET A 264 -6.88 41.35 -8.70
C MET A 264 -6.48 42.28 -7.54
N MET A 265 -5.48 41.88 -6.74
CA MET A 265 -4.98 42.67 -5.61
C MET A 265 -3.80 43.57 -5.99
N ASP A 266 -3.26 43.46 -7.19
CA ASP A 266 -2.14 44.26 -7.66
C ASP A 266 -2.66 45.63 -8.16
N PRO A 267 -2.35 46.74 -7.46
CA PRO A 267 -2.82 48.06 -7.86
C PRO A 267 -2.20 48.55 -9.18
N ASP A 268 -1.10 47.93 -9.63
CA ASP A 268 -0.38 48.29 -10.85
C ASP A 268 -0.78 47.36 -12.03
N ALA A 269 -1.61 46.34 -11.80
CA ALA A 269 -2.08 45.46 -12.86
C ALA A 269 -3.06 46.20 -13.79
N ASP A 270 -2.80 46.14 -15.10
CA ASP A 270 -3.71 46.64 -16.12
C ASP A 270 -4.76 45.56 -16.47
N PRO A 271 -6.04 45.72 -16.07
CA PRO A 271 -7.09 44.73 -16.33
C PRO A 271 -7.47 44.63 -17.82
N TYR A 272 -6.93 45.50 -18.69
CA TYR A 272 -7.15 45.49 -20.13
C TYR A 272 -5.90 45.08 -20.92
N ALA A 273 -4.82 44.68 -20.24
CA ALA A 273 -3.64 44.15 -20.91
C ALA A 273 -4.04 42.90 -21.72
N SER A 274 -3.90 42.99 -23.04
CA SER A 274 -4.11 41.83 -23.90
C SER A 274 -3.06 40.77 -23.58
N PRO A 275 -3.40 39.47 -23.59
CA PRO A 275 -2.40 38.42 -23.47
C PRO A 275 -1.27 38.66 -24.47
N GLU A 276 -0.02 38.48 -24.05
CA GLU A 276 1.12 38.62 -24.97
C GLU A 276 0.87 37.77 -26.22
N GLU A 277 1.14 38.32 -27.42
CA GLU A 277 1.03 37.58 -28.68
C GLU A 277 1.93 36.32 -28.61
N GLY A 278 1.31 35.15 -28.43
CA GLY A 278 2.00 33.87 -28.25
C GLY A 278 1.79 33.20 -26.89
N ALA A 279 1.05 33.81 -25.95
CA ALA A 279 0.56 33.11 -24.77
C ALA A 279 -0.40 32.01 -25.23
N GLU A 280 -0.05 30.74 -24.99
CA GLU A 280 -0.94 29.62 -25.24
C GLU A 280 -2.25 29.86 -24.48
N GLU A 281 -3.40 29.76 -25.16
CA GLU A 281 -4.70 29.66 -24.50
C GLU A 281 -4.70 28.37 -23.66
N THR A 282 -4.22 28.47 -22.43
CA THR A 282 -4.25 27.37 -21.49
C THR A 282 -5.72 27.15 -21.12
N VAL A 283 -6.31 26.07 -21.62
CA VAL A 283 -7.63 25.61 -21.19
C VAL A 283 -7.62 25.59 -19.65
N PRO A 284 -8.59 26.25 -18.97
CA PRO A 284 -8.64 26.27 -17.52
C PRO A 284 -8.56 24.86 -16.98
N GLU A 285 -7.54 24.60 -16.17
CA GLU A 285 -7.36 23.30 -15.57
C GLU A 285 -8.54 23.02 -14.63
N LYS A 286 -9.17 21.85 -14.77
CA LYS A 286 -10.30 21.45 -13.92
C LYS A 286 -9.96 21.63 -12.44
N PHE A 287 -10.84 22.28 -11.69
CA PHE A 287 -10.68 22.50 -10.27
C PHE A 287 -11.01 21.24 -9.47
N GLY A 288 -10.02 20.70 -8.77
CA GLY A 288 -10.22 19.49 -7.97
C GLY A 288 -10.21 18.21 -8.81
N ALA A 289 -10.89 17.17 -8.33
CA ALA A 289 -10.89 15.86 -8.96
C ALA A 289 -12.27 15.21 -9.09
N SER A 290 -12.62 14.81 -10.30
CA SER A 290 -13.81 14.02 -10.63
C SER A 290 -13.48 12.55 -10.88
N ASP A 291 -12.30 12.28 -11.46
CA ASP A 291 -11.80 10.93 -11.71
C ASP A 291 -10.31 10.80 -11.36
N VAL A 292 -9.76 9.58 -11.43
CA VAL A 292 -8.36 9.28 -11.04
C VAL A 292 -7.31 10.04 -11.84
N ALA A 293 -7.60 10.45 -13.07
CA ALA A 293 -6.69 11.27 -13.89
C ALA A 293 -6.54 12.70 -13.35
N ASP A 294 -7.53 13.18 -12.58
CA ASP A 294 -7.47 14.51 -11.98
C ASP A 294 -6.64 14.54 -10.68
N LEU A 295 -6.40 13.37 -10.08
CA LEU A 295 -5.61 13.21 -8.86
C LEU A 295 -4.11 13.27 -9.18
N SER A 296 -3.29 13.67 -8.20
CA SER A 296 -1.83 13.63 -8.32
C SER A 296 -1.27 12.21 -8.32
N TRP A 297 -0.10 12.01 -8.94
CA TRP A 297 0.58 10.71 -8.93
C TRP A 297 0.86 10.19 -7.51
N VAL A 298 1.03 11.08 -6.52
CA VAL A 298 1.18 10.67 -5.11
C VAL A 298 -0.11 10.08 -4.57
N GLN A 299 -1.27 10.69 -4.85
CA GLN A 299 -2.57 10.15 -4.42
C GLN A 299 -2.83 8.77 -5.03
N LEU A 300 -2.43 8.56 -6.28
CA LEU A 300 -2.53 7.26 -6.95
C LEU A 300 -1.56 6.22 -6.34
N LEU A 301 -0.31 6.61 -6.04
CA LEU A 301 0.65 5.77 -5.29
C LEU A 301 0.09 5.38 -3.91
N ASN A 302 -0.55 6.33 -3.24
CA ASN A 302 -1.18 6.13 -1.94
C ASN A 302 -2.28 5.06 -2.02
N ALA A 303 -3.09 5.07 -3.09
CA ALA A 303 -4.15 4.08 -3.32
C ALA A 303 -3.59 2.66 -3.50
N TYR A 304 -2.57 2.48 -4.34
CA TYR A 304 -1.91 1.18 -4.50
C TYR A 304 -1.16 0.70 -3.24
N THR A 305 -0.71 1.62 -2.39
CA THR A 305 0.00 1.28 -1.15
C THR A 305 -0.95 0.89 -0.01
N CYS A 306 -2.26 1.11 -0.17
CA CYS A 306 -3.24 0.84 0.88
C CYS A 306 -3.23 -0.64 1.30
N THR A 307 -2.96 -0.89 2.59
CA THR A 307 -2.94 -2.25 3.15
C THR A 307 -4.32 -2.77 3.56
N GLU A 308 -5.37 -1.97 3.37
CA GLU A 308 -6.75 -2.27 3.79
C GLU A 308 -6.91 -2.62 5.30
N CYS A 309 -5.94 -2.22 6.13
CA CYS A 309 -5.90 -2.59 7.54
C CYS A 309 -7.02 -1.97 8.40
N GLY A 310 -7.66 -0.91 7.89
CA GLY A 310 -8.81 -0.25 8.52
C GLY A 310 -8.47 0.59 9.75
N ARG A 311 -7.19 0.92 10.00
CA ARG A 311 -6.79 1.83 11.09
C ARG A 311 -7.44 3.21 10.92
N CYS A 312 -7.39 3.77 9.71
CA CYS A 312 -8.01 5.04 9.37
C CYS A 312 -9.53 5.04 9.59
N THR A 313 -10.23 3.97 9.18
CA THR A 313 -11.66 3.79 9.43
C THR A 313 -11.97 3.71 10.92
N SER A 314 -11.20 2.93 11.69
CA SER A 314 -11.42 2.78 13.14
C SER A 314 -11.17 4.04 13.97
N ALA A 315 -10.47 5.03 13.40
CA ALA A 315 -10.19 6.31 14.05
C ALA A 315 -11.00 7.47 13.47
N CYS A 316 -11.80 7.23 12.44
CA CYS A 316 -12.60 8.27 11.79
C CYS A 316 -13.82 8.60 12.64
N PRO A 317 -13.98 9.85 13.14
CA PRO A 317 -15.13 10.22 13.97
C PRO A 317 -16.46 10.04 13.24
N ALA A 318 -16.52 10.33 11.93
CA ALA A 318 -17.71 10.15 11.12
C ALA A 318 -18.11 8.67 10.99
N ASN A 319 -17.14 7.77 10.81
CA ASN A 319 -17.43 6.33 10.74
C ASN A 319 -17.92 5.79 12.08
N LEU A 320 -17.33 6.27 13.18
CA LEU A 320 -17.70 5.84 14.54
C LEU A 320 -19.14 6.22 14.92
N THR A 321 -19.66 7.32 14.36
CA THR A 321 -21.06 7.74 14.55
C THR A 321 -22.03 7.13 13.54
N GLY A 322 -21.56 6.22 12.68
CA GLY A 322 -22.40 5.49 11.73
C GLY A 322 -22.66 6.21 10.40
N LYS A 323 -21.94 7.31 10.10
CA LYS A 323 -21.98 7.92 8.76
C LYS A 323 -21.29 7.01 7.74
N GLU A 324 -21.62 7.17 6.46
CA GLU A 324 -21.14 6.29 5.38
C GLU A 324 -19.63 6.41 5.11
N LEU A 325 -18.97 7.51 5.51
CA LEU A 325 -17.53 7.69 5.29
C LEU A 325 -16.67 6.59 5.93
N SER A 326 -15.89 5.90 5.09
CA SER A 326 -14.75 5.08 5.49
C SER A 326 -13.50 5.55 4.73
N PRO A 327 -12.50 6.18 5.38
CA PRO A 327 -11.28 6.61 4.69
C PRO A 327 -10.50 5.47 4.04
N ARG A 328 -10.67 4.23 4.53
CA ARG A 328 -10.14 3.04 3.84
C ARG A 328 -10.86 2.80 2.51
N LYS A 329 -12.20 2.90 2.48
CA LYS A 329 -13.01 2.71 1.28
C LYS A 329 -12.61 3.71 0.20
N ILE A 330 -12.42 4.99 0.54
CA ILE A 330 -11.89 6.02 -0.38
C ILE A 330 -10.62 5.55 -1.11
N MET A 331 -9.65 4.99 -0.37
CA MET A 331 -8.42 4.48 -0.99
C MET A 331 -8.64 3.24 -1.84
N MET A 332 -9.51 2.33 -1.41
CA MET A 332 -9.85 1.10 -2.14
C MET A 332 -10.55 1.44 -3.45
N ASP A 333 -11.57 2.28 -3.41
CA ASP A 333 -12.32 2.73 -4.57
C ASP A 333 -11.44 3.48 -5.58
N THR A 334 -10.53 4.34 -5.08
CA THR A 334 -9.55 5.03 -5.92
C THR A 334 -8.63 4.03 -6.63
N ARG A 335 -8.13 3.01 -5.92
CA ARG A 335 -7.30 1.95 -6.51
C ARG A 335 -8.11 1.15 -7.53
N ASP A 336 -9.33 0.74 -7.19
CA ASP A 336 -10.15 -0.12 -8.02
C ASP A 336 -10.55 0.60 -9.33
N ARG A 337 -10.88 1.89 -9.26
CA ARG A 337 -11.08 2.75 -10.45
C ARG A 337 -9.79 2.89 -11.25
N LEU A 338 -8.64 3.11 -10.61
CA LEU A 338 -7.37 3.24 -11.30
C LEU A 338 -6.94 1.96 -12.02
N GLU A 339 -7.19 0.79 -11.42
CA GLU A 339 -6.97 -0.49 -12.06
C GLU A 339 -7.92 -0.72 -13.24
N GLU A 340 -9.17 -0.27 -13.14
CA GLU A 340 -10.13 -0.32 -14.24
C GLU A 340 -9.69 0.54 -15.43
N VAL A 341 -9.27 1.78 -15.18
CA VAL A 341 -8.65 2.66 -16.18
C VAL A 341 -7.40 2.00 -16.78
N GLY A 342 -6.55 1.38 -15.97
CA GLY A 342 -5.37 0.66 -16.43
C GLY A 342 -5.70 -0.52 -17.35
N ARG A 343 -6.76 -1.30 -17.04
CA ARG A 343 -7.25 -2.40 -17.89
C ARG A 343 -7.86 -1.89 -19.19
N ASN A 344 -8.58 -0.76 -19.13
CA ASN A 344 -9.13 -0.09 -20.30
C ASN A 344 -8.00 0.31 -21.27
N ILE A 345 -6.95 0.96 -20.77
CA ILE A 345 -5.76 1.35 -21.56
C ILE A 345 -5.09 0.11 -22.17
N ASP A 346 -4.94 -0.98 -21.41
CA ASP A 346 -4.37 -2.23 -21.91
C ASP A 346 -5.19 -2.81 -23.08
N ALA A 347 -6.51 -2.82 -22.96
CA ALA A 347 -7.41 -3.34 -23.99
C ALA A 347 -7.42 -2.47 -25.26
N ASN A 348 -7.20 -1.17 -25.10
CA ASN A 348 -7.27 -0.16 -26.16
C ASN A 348 -5.89 0.28 -26.67
N LYS A 349 -4.91 -0.62 -26.63
CA LYS A 349 -3.55 -0.43 -27.20
C LYS A 349 -2.82 0.81 -26.68
N GLY A 350 -2.99 1.13 -25.40
CA GLY A 350 -2.29 2.24 -24.74
C GLY A 350 -3.06 3.56 -24.70
N VAL A 351 -4.30 3.59 -25.21
CA VAL A 351 -5.16 4.78 -25.18
C VAL A 351 -6.33 4.54 -24.25
N PHE A 352 -6.65 5.49 -23.38
CA PHE A 352 -7.88 5.41 -22.60
C PHE A 352 -9.09 5.71 -23.50
N VAL A 353 -10.09 4.83 -23.46
CA VAL A 353 -11.38 5.04 -24.11
C VAL A 353 -12.41 5.26 -23.02
N ASP A 354 -13.14 6.36 -23.10
CA ASP A 354 -14.18 6.71 -22.13
C ASP A 354 -15.16 5.54 -21.92
N ASP A 355 -15.26 5.10 -20.67
CA ASP A 355 -16.12 4.02 -20.22
C ASP A 355 -17.41 4.51 -19.55
N GLY A 356 -17.64 5.83 -19.54
CA GLY A 356 -18.80 6.47 -18.95
C GLY A 356 -18.83 6.41 -17.43
N LYS A 357 -17.69 6.12 -16.79
CA LYS A 357 -17.55 6.04 -15.33
C LYS A 357 -16.60 7.11 -14.80
N GLN A 358 -16.79 7.49 -13.54
CA GLN A 358 -15.94 8.42 -12.82
C GLN A 358 -15.71 7.96 -11.39
N LEU A 359 -14.59 8.34 -10.78
CA LEU A 359 -14.35 8.06 -9.35
C LEU A 359 -15.46 8.66 -8.47
N LEU A 360 -15.86 9.90 -8.77
CA LEU A 360 -17.00 10.57 -8.15
C LEU A 360 -18.32 9.98 -8.67
N ASN A 361 -19.30 9.82 -7.77
CA ASN A 361 -20.63 9.28 -8.00
C ASN A 361 -20.72 7.76 -8.28
N ASP A 362 -19.84 7.16 -9.10
CA ASP A 362 -19.90 5.72 -9.36
C ASP A 362 -19.24 4.88 -8.26
N TYR A 363 -18.17 5.38 -7.63
CA TYR A 363 -17.43 4.66 -6.59
C TYR A 363 -17.50 5.39 -5.25
N ILE A 364 -17.28 6.70 -5.25
CA ILE A 364 -17.29 7.57 -4.07
C ILE A 364 -18.44 8.56 -4.17
N THR A 365 -19.34 8.53 -3.20
CA THR A 365 -20.54 9.37 -3.18
C THR A 365 -20.28 10.74 -2.52
N PRO A 366 -21.05 11.78 -2.89
CA PRO A 366 -21.01 13.07 -2.20
C PRO A 366 -21.32 12.97 -0.70
N GLU A 367 -22.18 12.04 -0.27
CA GLU A 367 -22.48 11.81 1.15
C GLU A 367 -21.23 11.38 1.94
N GLU A 368 -20.43 10.45 1.39
CA GLU A 368 -19.16 10.03 1.98
C GLU A 368 -18.18 11.21 2.07
N LEU A 369 -18.10 12.00 1.00
CA LEU A 369 -17.23 13.16 0.94
C LEU A 369 -17.61 14.19 2.00
N TRP A 370 -18.88 14.60 2.08
CA TRP A 370 -19.36 15.64 3.00
C TRP A 370 -19.44 15.18 4.46
N ALA A 371 -19.45 13.88 4.73
CA ALA A 371 -19.32 13.34 6.09
C ALA A 371 -17.94 13.59 6.73
N CYS A 372 -16.89 13.88 5.93
CA CYS A 372 -15.55 14.14 6.43
C CYS A 372 -15.45 15.45 7.25
N THR A 373 -14.91 15.39 8.46
CA THR A 373 -14.73 16.59 9.30
C THR A 373 -13.37 17.25 9.14
N SER A 374 -12.56 16.82 8.16
CA SER A 374 -11.19 17.31 7.93
C SER A 374 -10.22 17.20 9.13
N CYS A 375 -10.56 16.41 10.16
CA CYS A 375 -9.75 16.28 11.40
C CYS A 375 -8.40 15.57 11.25
N ASN A 376 -8.05 15.07 10.06
CA ASN A 376 -6.76 14.42 9.73
C ASN A 376 -6.44 13.10 10.50
N ALA A 377 -7.35 12.57 11.31
CA ALA A 377 -7.14 11.33 12.08
C ALA A 377 -6.73 10.12 11.21
N CYS A 378 -7.28 10.02 9.99
CA CYS A 378 -6.95 8.94 9.05
C CYS A 378 -5.47 8.93 8.63
N VAL A 379 -4.87 10.11 8.44
CA VAL A 379 -3.48 10.30 8.01
C VAL A 379 -2.52 10.06 9.18
N GLU A 380 -2.89 10.48 10.39
CA GLU A 380 -2.14 10.20 11.61
C GLU A 380 -1.99 8.69 11.84
N GLU A 381 -3.10 7.96 11.76
CA GLU A 381 -3.18 6.54 12.09
C GLU A 381 -2.60 5.61 11.03
N CYS A 382 -2.49 6.08 9.79
CA CYS A 382 -1.99 5.27 8.69
C CYS A 382 -0.54 4.81 8.95
N PRO A 383 -0.27 3.48 8.96
CA PRO A 383 1.06 2.96 9.27
C PRO A 383 2.11 3.26 8.20
N VAL A 384 1.69 3.55 6.98
CA VAL A 384 2.55 3.77 5.81
C VAL A 384 2.43 5.19 5.24
N ASN A 385 1.93 6.16 6.03
CA ASN A 385 1.77 7.57 5.65
C ASN A 385 0.90 7.83 4.40
N ILE A 386 -0.21 7.10 4.27
CA ILE A 386 -1.21 7.43 3.25
C ILE A 386 -2.08 8.61 3.70
N ASP A 387 -2.48 9.45 2.75
CA ASP A 387 -3.30 10.64 2.94
C ASP A 387 -4.65 10.56 2.20
N PRO A 388 -5.67 9.86 2.75
CA PRO A 388 -7.01 9.83 2.15
C PRO A 388 -7.72 11.18 2.19
N LEU A 389 -7.30 12.09 3.09
CA LEU A 389 -7.92 13.40 3.21
C LEU A 389 -7.66 14.24 1.95
N SER A 390 -6.46 14.14 1.38
CA SER A 390 -6.12 14.86 0.14
C SER A 390 -7.11 14.56 -1.00
N ILE A 391 -7.42 13.29 -1.25
CA ILE A 391 -8.40 12.87 -2.27
C ILE A 391 -9.78 13.44 -1.96
N ILE A 392 -10.26 13.32 -0.71
CA ILE A 392 -11.56 13.85 -0.30
C ILE A 392 -11.65 15.36 -0.57
N MET A 393 -10.59 16.10 -0.28
CA MET A 393 -10.57 17.56 -0.46
C MET A 393 -10.56 17.96 -1.93
N ASP A 394 -9.84 17.24 -2.80
CA ASP A 394 -9.86 17.51 -4.23
C ASP A 394 -11.23 17.19 -4.84
N MET A 395 -11.91 16.14 -4.38
CA MET A 395 -13.27 15.83 -4.84
C MET A 395 -14.30 16.84 -4.33
N ARG A 396 -14.18 17.31 -3.07
CA ARG A 396 -15.00 18.42 -2.56
C ARG A 396 -14.79 19.71 -3.35
N ARG A 397 -13.54 19.99 -3.72
CA ARG A 397 -13.19 21.15 -4.52
C ARG A 397 -13.87 21.11 -5.89
N TYR A 398 -13.90 19.94 -6.53
CA TYR A 398 -14.63 19.73 -7.78
C TYR A 398 -16.13 19.95 -7.62
N LEU A 399 -16.75 19.33 -6.61
CA LEU A 399 -18.17 19.53 -6.32
C LEU A 399 -18.54 21.01 -6.13
N VAL A 400 -17.69 21.78 -5.46
CA VAL A 400 -17.96 23.21 -5.19
C VAL A 400 -17.72 24.07 -6.43
N MET A 401 -16.56 23.95 -7.08
CA MET A 401 -16.10 24.93 -8.07
C MET A 401 -16.44 24.57 -9.52
N GLU A 402 -16.72 23.30 -9.81
CA GLU A 402 -17.12 22.84 -11.16
C GLU A 402 -18.61 22.53 -11.21
N GLU A 403 -19.16 21.83 -10.21
CA GLU A 403 -20.57 21.40 -10.22
C GLU A 403 -21.53 22.32 -9.47
N SER A 404 -21.03 23.32 -8.73
CA SER A 404 -21.85 24.16 -7.83
C SER A 404 -22.72 23.34 -6.84
N ALA A 405 -22.25 22.14 -6.48
CA ALA A 405 -22.96 21.13 -5.70
C ALA A 405 -22.52 21.09 -4.23
N ALA A 406 -22.22 22.25 -3.65
CA ALA A 406 -21.94 22.35 -2.22
C ALA A 406 -23.22 22.12 -1.38
N PRO A 407 -23.10 21.56 -0.16
CA PRO A 407 -24.20 21.49 0.80
C PRO A 407 -24.84 22.84 1.04
N GLN A 408 -26.16 22.85 1.25
CA GLN A 408 -26.93 24.08 1.40
C GLN A 408 -26.40 24.97 2.54
N GLU A 409 -25.94 24.37 3.63
CA GLU A 409 -25.34 25.08 4.76
C GLU A 409 -24.07 25.84 4.36
N LEU A 410 -23.24 25.25 3.49
CA LEU A 410 -22.04 25.91 2.97
C LEU A 410 -22.39 27.00 1.96
N ASN A 411 -23.38 26.77 1.09
CA ASN A 411 -23.86 27.79 0.16
C ASN A 411 -24.42 29.01 0.89
N MET A 412 -25.21 28.80 1.95
CA MET A 412 -25.70 29.88 2.80
C MET A 412 -24.55 30.63 3.48
N MET A 413 -23.57 29.92 4.02
CA MET A 413 -22.39 30.53 4.63
C MET A 413 -21.60 31.37 3.61
N MET A 414 -21.30 30.83 2.42
CA MET A 414 -20.57 31.55 1.37
C MET A 414 -21.32 32.80 0.91
N THR A 415 -22.64 32.68 0.70
CA THR A 415 -23.52 33.81 0.35
C THR A 415 -23.53 34.88 1.45
N ASN A 416 -23.54 34.49 2.73
CA ASN A 416 -23.47 35.45 3.83
C ASN A 416 -22.11 36.15 3.90
N ILE A 417 -21.01 35.44 3.66
CA ILE A 417 -19.67 36.04 3.62
C ILE A 417 -19.59 37.07 2.50
N GLU A 418 -20.10 36.75 1.32
CA GLU A 418 -20.10 37.64 0.16
C GLU A 418 -20.93 38.90 0.42
N ASN A 419 -22.15 38.76 0.96
CA ASN A 419 -23.06 39.90 1.13
C ASN A 419 -22.81 40.73 2.40
N ASN A 420 -22.44 40.08 3.52
CA ASN A 420 -22.38 40.71 4.84
C ASN A 420 -20.95 40.77 5.42
N GLY A 421 -19.97 40.13 4.78
CA GLY A 421 -18.61 40.01 5.33
C GLY A 421 -18.55 39.17 6.60
N ALA A 422 -19.53 38.28 6.82
CA ALA A 422 -19.63 37.39 7.96
C ALA A 422 -20.32 36.07 7.58
N PRO A 423 -19.98 34.92 8.19
CA PRO A 423 -20.56 33.63 7.83
C PRO A 423 -22.02 33.45 8.29
N TRP A 424 -22.47 34.27 9.24
CA TRP A 424 -23.84 34.28 9.73
C TRP A 424 -24.60 35.52 9.23
N GLN A 425 -25.92 35.42 9.22
CA GLN A 425 -26.83 36.44 8.67
C GLN A 425 -27.09 37.58 9.69
N TYR A 426 -26.03 38.18 10.25
CA TYR A 426 -26.13 39.39 11.06
C TYR A 426 -25.59 40.62 10.31
N ASN A 427 -25.93 41.81 10.79
CA ASN A 427 -25.52 43.07 10.17
C ASN A 427 -23.98 43.17 10.17
N GLN A 428 -23.40 43.65 9.06
CA GLN A 428 -21.96 43.88 8.95
C GLN A 428 -21.39 44.73 10.09
N GLN A 429 -22.16 45.67 10.64
CA GLN A 429 -21.76 46.49 11.79
C GLN A 429 -21.55 45.67 13.08
N ASP A 430 -22.29 44.57 13.23
CA ASP A 430 -22.26 43.71 14.41
C ASP A 430 -21.15 42.65 14.35
N ARG A 431 -20.40 42.55 13.24
CA ARG A 431 -19.43 41.47 13.01
C ARG A 431 -18.28 41.40 14.01
N LEU A 432 -18.02 42.47 14.76
CA LEU A 432 -16.99 42.54 15.80
C LEU A 432 -17.54 42.39 17.21
N ASN A 433 -18.85 42.22 17.39
CA ASN A 433 -19.45 42.13 18.72
C ASN A 433 -18.90 40.92 19.52
N TRP A 434 -18.59 39.81 18.85
CA TRP A 434 -17.96 38.63 19.48
C TRP A 434 -16.60 38.94 20.13
N ALA A 435 -15.87 39.97 19.68
CA ALA A 435 -14.61 40.38 20.29
C ALA A 435 -14.81 41.11 21.63
N ASN A 436 -16.04 41.55 21.90
CA ASN A 436 -16.46 42.21 23.14
C ASN A 436 -17.31 41.29 24.03
N GLU A 437 -17.58 40.06 23.61
CA GLU A 437 -18.24 39.04 24.43
C GLU A 437 -17.19 38.38 25.34
N GLU A 438 -17.30 38.60 26.66
CA GLU A 438 -16.46 37.95 27.70
C GLU A 438 -16.86 36.49 27.96
#